data_AF-A0A1Q9NB23-F1
#
_entry.id   AF-A0A1Q9NB23-F1
#
_cell.length_a   1.000
_cell.length_b   1.000
_cell.length_c   1.000
_cell.angle_alpha   90.00
_cell.angle_beta   90.00
_cell.angle_gamma   90.00
#
_symmetry.space_group_name_H-M   'P 1'
#
loop_
_entity.id
_entity.type
_entity.pdbx_description
1 polymer ?
#
loop_
_entity_poly.entity_id
_entity_poly.type
_entity_poly.pdbx_seq_one_letter_code
_entity_poly.pdbx_strand_id
1 'polypeptide(L)'
;MVKCDICGSELKNPSSKKHISSKKHQNALKAKGIPKKTLFETPIKTFPKTVSKPTSLTMMEIESHMLNVFDSKFEALTNMVSNLELRLKKIEVISKSNLQSSKVSEKHLNSRDFLIILKEKYNKINISERKGGMVPIPKLWHEMDLENISRSQFESELFDLEKERIIELQTASDPKIVRDRDKSIYHPSRGLINYVIWRK
;
A
#
# COMPACT_ATOMS: atom_id res chain seq x y z
N MET A 1 -58.68 15.06 4.12
CA MET A 1 -58.88 14.24 2.91
C MET A 1 -58.60 15.13 1.71
N VAL A 2 -57.54 14.85 0.96
CA VAL A 2 -57.13 15.64 -0.21
C VAL A 2 -57.10 14.68 -1.39
N LYS A 3 -57.90 14.95 -2.43
CA LYS A 3 -57.93 14.18 -3.69
C LYS A 3 -57.09 14.93 -4.73
N CYS A 4 -56.37 14.19 -5.57
CA CYS A 4 -55.56 14.69 -6.67
C CYS A 4 -56.30 14.41 -7.99
N ASP A 5 -56.62 15.45 -8.76
CA ASP A 5 -57.54 15.38 -9.92
C ASP A 5 -56.88 14.97 -11.25
N ILE A 6 -55.64 14.46 -11.26
CA ILE A 6 -54.88 14.27 -12.52
C ILE A 6 -54.44 12.82 -12.77
N CYS A 7 -54.58 11.90 -11.81
CA CYS A 7 -54.28 10.49 -12.06
C CYS A 7 -55.14 9.58 -11.17
N GLY A 8 -56.18 8.99 -11.76
CA GLY A 8 -57.10 8.06 -11.10
C GLY A 8 -56.48 6.70 -10.77
N SER A 9 -55.42 6.66 -9.97
CA SER A 9 -54.84 5.42 -9.44
C SER A 9 -54.83 5.43 -7.91
N GLU A 10 -55.51 4.42 -7.35
CA GLU A 10 -55.72 4.25 -5.91
C GLU A 10 -54.43 3.87 -5.17
N LEU A 11 -54.06 4.67 -4.16
CA LEU A 11 -53.04 4.33 -3.17
C LEU A 11 -53.58 3.26 -2.22
N LYS A 12 -53.23 1.99 -2.47
CA LYS A 12 -53.38 0.91 -1.49
C LYS A 12 -52.24 0.96 -0.48
N ASN A 13 -52.54 1.49 0.71
CA ASN A 13 -51.83 1.18 1.94
C ASN A 13 -52.12 -0.26 2.36
N PRO A 14 -51.12 -0.97 2.90
CA PRO A 14 -51.39 -1.88 4.00
C PRO A 14 -50.50 -1.57 5.21
N SER A 15 -51.11 -0.91 6.19
CA SER A 15 -50.75 -0.99 7.59
C SER A 15 -51.39 -2.24 8.21
N SER A 16 -50.64 -3.04 8.98
CA SER A 16 -51.00 -3.62 10.30
C SER A 16 -50.18 -4.89 10.58
N LYS A 17 -49.25 -4.83 11.54
CA LYS A 17 -49.39 -5.25 12.96
C LYS A 17 -49.41 -6.77 13.18
N LYS A 18 -48.39 -7.30 13.87
CA LYS A 18 -48.43 -7.99 15.19
C LYS A 18 -47.07 -8.69 15.40
N HIS A 19 -46.23 -8.29 16.36
CA HIS A 19 -46.18 -8.59 17.80
C HIS A 19 -45.89 -10.06 18.18
N ILE A 20 -45.05 -10.20 19.22
CA ILE A 20 -44.69 -11.38 20.05
C ILE A 20 -43.37 -12.05 19.59
N SER A 21 -42.41 -12.47 20.41
CA SER A 21 -41.96 -12.22 21.79
C SER A 21 -40.80 -13.20 22.01
N SER A 22 -39.74 -12.75 22.69
CA SER A 22 -38.86 -13.55 23.57
C SER A 22 -38.01 -14.69 22.97
N LYS A 23 -36.68 -14.55 23.05
CA LYS A 23 -35.84 -15.23 24.06
C LYS A 23 -34.35 -14.99 23.85
N LYS A 24 -33.71 -14.56 24.94
CA LYS A 24 -32.33 -14.80 25.41
C LYS A 24 -31.39 -15.58 24.47
N HIS A 25 -30.24 -14.95 24.15
CA HIS A 25 -28.87 -15.47 24.29
C HIS A 25 -27.94 -14.24 24.14
N GLN A 26 -27.42 -13.66 25.22
CA GLN A 26 -26.13 -13.99 25.83
C GLN A 26 -24.98 -14.21 24.83
N ASN A 27 -23.97 -13.35 25.01
CA ASN A 27 -22.54 -13.57 24.73
C ASN A 27 -22.08 -13.48 23.26
N ALA A 28 -21.40 -12.37 22.92
CA ALA A 28 -19.93 -12.31 22.98
C ALA A 28 -19.41 -11.24 22.01
N LEU A 29 -18.89 -10.15 22.58
CA LEU A 29 -17.97 -9.23 21.94
C LEU A 29 -16.71 -10.00 21.52
N LYS A 30 -16.61 -10.41 20.25
CA LYS A 30 -15.32 -10.76 19.66
C LYS A 30 -14.66 -9.48 19.16
N ALA A 31 -14.02 -8.78 20.09
CA ALA A 31 -12.92 -7.89 19.79
C ALA A 31 -11.86 -8.72 19.04
N LYS A 32 -11.56 -8.37 17.79
CA LYS A 32 -10.38 -8.85 17.08
C LYS A 32 -9.16 -8.19 17.73
N GLY A 33 -8.75 -8.77 18.85
CA GLY A 33 -7.50 -8.47 19.52
C GLY A 33 -6.35 -8.83 18.59
N ILE A 34 -5.46 -7.87 18.43
CA ILE A 34 -4.10 -8.03 17.93
C ILE A 34 -3.47 -9.19 18.72
N PRO A 35 -2.94 -10.25 18.07
CA PRO A 35 -2.25 -11.30 18.78
C PRO A 35 -0.98 -10.71 19.40
N LYS A 36 -0.98 -10.57 20.72
CA LYS A 36 0.26 -10.49 21.50
C LYS A 36 1.04 -11.76 21.20
N LYS A 37 2.05 -11.66 20.33
CA LYS A 37 3.08 -12.70 20.20
C LYS A 37 3.87 -12.72 21.51
N THR A 38 3.44 -13.55 22.44
CA THR A 38 4.28 -14.06 23.52
C THR A 38 5.38 -14.90 22.87
N LEU A 39 6.56 -14.30 22.76
CA LEU A 39 7.78 -14.96 22.34
C LEU A 39 8.18 -15.98 23.43
N PHE A 40 8.27 -17.24 23.01
CA PHE A 40 9.10 -18.32 23.59
C PHE A 40 8.89 -18.67 25.07
N GLU A 41 7.99 -19.61 25.33
CA GLU A 41 8.26 -20.66 26.32
C GLU A 41 9.19 -21.68 25.67
N THR A 42 10.50 -21.55 25.89
CA THR A 42 11.39 -22.71 25.77
C THR A 42 11.38 -23.44 27.11
N PRO A 43 11.36 -24.78 27.13
CA PRO A 43 11.49 -25.52 28.37
C PRO A 43 12.85 -25.18 28.98
N ILE A 44 12.83 -24.65 30.21
CA ILE A 44 14.02 -24.43 31.01
C ILE A 44 14.69 -25.80 31.17
N LYS A 45 15.75 -26.05 30.40
CA LYS A 45 16.69 -27.14 30.67
C LYS A 45 17.25 -26.89 32.05
N THR A 46 16.89 -27.77 32.96
CA THR A 46 17.46 -27.90 34.30
C THR A 46 18.98 -27.76 34.25
N PHE A 47 19.49 -26.77 34.98
CA PHE A 47 20.93 -26.62 35.20
C PHE A 47 21.43 -27.85 35.99
N PRO A 48 22.47 -28.55 35.53
CA PRO A 48 23.13 -29.53 36.37
C PRO A 48 23.74 -28.80 37.57
N LYS A 49 23.20 -29.13 38.75
CA LYS A 49 23.66 -28.65 40.05
C LYS A 49 24.94 -29.42 40.40
N THR A 50 26.04 -29.08 39.74
CA THR A 50 27.39 -29.42 40.22
C THR A 50 28.04 -28.14 40.67
N VAL A 51 27.94 -27.87 41.98
CA VAL A 51 28.69 -26.80 42.64
C VAL A 51 30.15 -27.28 42.69
N SER A 52 30.90 -27.04 41.61
CA SER A 52 32.36 -27.08 41.70
C SER A 52 32.78 -25.90 42.58
N LYS A 53 33.66 -26.19 43.55
CA LYS A 53 34.30 -25.20 44.43
C LYS A 53 34.71 -23.96 43.60
N PRO A 54 34.55 -22.73 44.14
CA PRO A 54 35.07 -21.55 43.46
C PRO A 54 36.60 -21.70 43.38
N THR A 55 37.09 -22.08 42.20
CA THR A 55 38.51 -21.94 41.88
C THR A 55 38.77 -20.44 41.93
N SER A 56 39.51 -20.00 42.95
CA SER A 56 40.00 -18.64 43.06
C SER A 56 40.89 -18.37 41.84
N LEU A 57 40.29 -17.84 40.77
CA LEU A 57 41.02 -17.38 39.60
C LEU A 57 41.96 -16.27 40.06
N THR A 58 43.23 -16.42 39.73
CA THR A 58 44.24 -15.39 39.92
C THR A 58 43.90 -14.19 39.03
N MET A 59 44.34 -12.99 39.44
CA MET A 59 44.10 -11.76 38.68
C MET A 59 44.54 -11.88 37.20
N MET A 60 45.63 -12.63 36.93
CA MET A 60 46.11 -12.91 35.57
C MET A 60 45.12 -13.73 34.73
N GLU A 61 44.41 -14.69 35.31
CA GLU A 61 43.43 -15.50 34.58
C GLU A 61 42.18 -14.67 34.23
N ILE A 62 41.82 -13.71 35.09
CA ILE A 62 40.73 -12.76 34.83
C ILE A 62 41.13 -11.80 33.70
N GLU A 63 42.34 -11.25 33.73
CA GLU A 63 42.85 -10.37 32.68
C GLU A 63 42.92 -11.08 31.32
N SER A 64 43.41 -12.32 31.28
CA SER A 64 43.44 -13.14 30.07
C SER A 64 42.04 -13.41 29.52
N HIS A 65 41.08 -13.74 30.39
CA HIS A 65 39.70 -13.96 29.96
C HIS A 65 39.06 -12.67 29.42
N MET A 66 39.34 -11.51 30.04
CA MET A 66 38.81 -10.24 29.57
C MET A 66 39.35 -9.87 28.19
N LEU A 67 40.66 -10.02 27.97
CA LEU A 67 41.28 -9.78 26.66
C LEU A 67 40.68 -10.66 25.57
N ASN A 68 40.51 -11.97 25.82
CA ASN A 68 39.88 -12.88 24.85
C ASN A 68 38.42 -12.50 24.52
N VAL A 69 37.67 -12.02 25.52
CA VAL A 69 36.29 -11.52 25.30
C VAL A 69 36.28 -10.22 24.50
N PHE A 70 37.25 -9.33 24.73
CA PHE A 70 37.38 -8.11 23.94
C PHE A 70 37.76 -8.40 22.49
N ASP A 71 38.75 -9.27 22.26
CA ASP A 71 39.22 -9.64 20.93
C ASP A 71 38.11 -10.30 20.11
N SER A 72 37.38 -11.25 20.68
CA SER A 72 36.26 -11.90 19.99
C SER A 72 35.13 -10.93 19.62
N LYS A 73 34.83 -9.95 20.47
CA LYS A 73 33.83 -8.91 20.17
C LYS A 73 34.34 -7.93 19.12
N PHE A 74 35.62 -7.58 19.15
CA PHE A 74 36.24 -6.70 18.17
C PHE A 74 36.28 -7.35 16.78
N GLU A 75 36.59 -8.64 16.71
CA GLU A 75 36.54 -9.43 15.47
C GLU A 75 35.10 -9.53 14.92
N ALA A 76 34.12 -9.79 15.78
CA ALA A 76 32.71 -9.80 15.39
C ALA A 76 32.23 -8.45 14.84
N LEU A 77 32.69 -7.34 15.44
CA LEU A 77 32.36 -5.99 14.96
C LEU A 77 33.01 -5.72 13.60
N THR A 78 34.29 -6.07 13.44
CA THR A 78 35.02 -5.94 12.17
C THR A 78 34.29 -6.68 11.05
N ASN A 79 33.89 -7.92 11.30
CA ASN A 79 33.12 -8.73 10.34
C ASN A 79 31.77 -8.10 9.97
N MET A 80 31.09 -7.48 10.93
CA MET A 80 29.82 -6.79 10.68
C MET A 80 30.01 -5.56 9.78
N VAL A 81 31.03 -4.76 10.06
CA VAL A 81 31.37 -3.58 9.25
C VAL A 81 31.72 -3.99 7.83
N SER A 82 32.58 -4.99 7.63
CA SER A 82 32.92 -5.49 6.29
C SER A 82 31.70 -6.01 5.52
N ASN A 83 30.76 -6.69 6.19
CA ASN A 83 29.51 -7.13 5.55
C ASN A 83 28.63 -5.94 5.12
N LEU A 84 28.51 -4.92 5.97
CA LEU A 84 27.76 -3.70 5.63
C LEU A 84 28.38 -2.97 4.44
N GLU A 85 29.71 -2.84 4.39
CA GLU A 85 30.42 -2.26 3.25
C GLU A 85 30.15 -3.03 1.95
N LEU A 86 30.17 -4.36 1.99
CA LEU A 86 29.85 -5.20 0.83
C LEU A 86 28.40 -4.98 0.36
N ARG A 87 27.45 -4.89 1.30
CA ARG A 87 26.05 -4.61 0.98
C ARG A 87 25.87 -3.22 0.37
N LEU A 88 26.57 -2.21 0.87
CA LEU A 88 26.56 -0.86 0.31
C LEU A 88 27.11 -0.84 -1.12
N LYS A 89 28.26 -1.48 -1.36
CA LYS A 89 28.84 -1.61 -2.71
C LYS A 89 27.88 -2.29 -3.68
N LYS A 90 27.19 -3.36 -3.23
CA LYS A 90 26.19 -4.05 -4.06
C LYS A 90 25.01 -3.14 -4.42
N ILE A 91 24.53 -2.36 -3.47
CA ILE A 91 23.45 -1.38 -3.72
C ILE A 91 23.92 -0.32 -4.71
N GLU A 92 25.14 0.21 -4.55
CA GLU A 92 25.70 1.22 -5.44
C GLU A 92 25.81 0.73 -6.89
N VAL A 93 26.25 -0.51 -7.09
CA VAL A 93 26.31 -1.14 -8.43
C VAL A 93 24.91 -1.27 -9.04
N ILE A 94 23.92 -1.72 -8.27
CA ILE A 94 22.52 -1.82 -8.72
C ILE A 94 21.95 -0.43 -9.08
N SER A 95 22.23 0.59 -8.27
CA SER A 95 21.80 1.95 -8.54
C SER A 95 22.43 2.53 -9.80
N LYS A 96 23.73 2.27 -10.04
CA LYS A 96 24.45 2.71 -11.24
C LYS A 96 23.96 1.97 -12.50
N SER A 97 23.69 0.67 -12.41
CA SER A 97 23.11 -0.09 -13.54
C SER A 97 21.69 0.39 -13.88
N ASN A 98 20.89 0.73 -12.86
CA ASN A 98 19.54 1.26 -13.07
C ASN A 98 19.55 2.68 -13.66
N LEU A 99 20.55 3.50 -13.33
CA LEU A 99 20.75 4.83 -13.95
C LEU A 99 21.18 4.74 -15.42
N GLN A 100 21.94 3.71 -15.82
CA GLN A 100 22.30 3.53 -17.22
C GLN A 100 21.16 2.93 -18.06
N SER A 101 20.22 2.19 -17.44
CA SER A 101 18.99 1.75 -18.11
C SER A 101 17.93 2.84 -18.26
N SER A 102 18.04 4.00 -17.59
CA SER A 102 17.00 5.04 -17.59
C SER A 102 17.00 5.95 -18.83
N LYS A 103 17.78 5.63 -19.87
CA LYS A 103 17.55 6.15 -21.21
C LYS A 103 16.63 5.21 -21.99
N VAL A 104 15.56 4.74 -21.35
CA VAL A 104 14.48 4.07 -22.07
C VAL A 104 13.85 5.14 -22.94
N SER A 105 14.00 4.99 -24.26
CA SER A 105 13.27 5.78 -25.24
C SER A 105 11.80 5.83 -24.83
N GLU A 106 11.29 7.01 -24.47
CA GLU A 106 9.87 7.19 -24.20
C GLU A 106 9.08 6.61 -25.37
N LYS A 107 8.14 5.72 -25.06
CA LYS A 107 7.34 5.03 -26.08
C LYS A 107 6.18 5.93 -26.43
N HIS A 108 6.27 6.61 -27.57
CA HIS A 108 5.13 7.34 -28.10
C HIS A 108 4.13 6.38 -28.74
N LEU A 109 2.99 6.16 -28.09
CA LEU A 109 1.91 5.33 -28.63
C LEU A 109 1.01 6.14 -29.56
N ASN A 110 0.28 5.47 -30.46
CA ASN A 110 -0.90 6.10 -31.07
C ASN A 110 -2.08 6.04 -30.07
N SER A 111 -3.09 6.88 -30.27
CA SER A 111 -4.21 7.03 -29.33
C SER A 111 -5.02 5.74 -29.15
N ARG A 112 -5.10 4.88 -30.17
CA ARG A 112 -5.81 3.59 -30.10
C ARG A 112 -5.09 2.61 -29.18
N ASP A 113 -3.78 2.47 -29.35
CA ASP A 113 -2.96 1.58 -28.53
C ASP A 113 -2.88 2.11 -27.08
N PHE A 114 -2.77 3.43 -26.92
CA PHE A 114 -2.87 4.08 -25.62
C PHE A 114 -4.20 3.75 -24.92
N LEU A 115 -5.33 3.89 -25.61
CA LEU A 115 -6.65 3.58 -25.07
C LEU A 115 -6.77 2.12 -24.62
N ILE A 116 -6.26 1.17 -25.41
CA ILE A 116 -6.30 -0.26 -25.08
C ILE A 116 -5.50 -0.52 -23.79
N ILE A 117 -4.28 -0.02 -23.71
CA ILE A 117 -3.40 -0.20 -22.54
C ILE A 117 -4.01 0.50 -21.32
N LEU A 118 -4.46 1.75 -21.46
CA LEU A 118 -5.10 2.51 -20.39
C LEU A 118 -6.30 1.74 -19.82
N LYS A 119 -7.14 1.16 -20.69
CA LYS A 119 -8.32 0.37 -20.29
C LYS A 119 -7.94 -0.88 -19.52
N GLU A 120 -6.89 -1.57 -19.97
CA GLU A 120 -6.38 -2.74 -19.28
C GLU A 120 -5.90 -2.39 -17.86
N LYS A 121 -5.03 -1.38 -17.73
CA LYS A 121 -4.51 -0.96 -16.41
C LYS A 121 -5.60 -0.42 -15.51
N TYR A 122 -6.54 0.35 -16.06
CA TYR A 122 -7.70 0.85 -15.35
C TYR A 122 -8.53 -0.31 -14.77
N ASN A 123 -8.87 -1.32 -15.59
CA ASN A 123 -9.65 -2.47 -15.14
C ASN A 123 -8.92 -3.28 -14.07
N LYS A 124 -7.60 -3.49 -14.25
CA LYS A 124 -6.76 -4.16 -13.26
C LYS A 124 -6.84 -3.46 -11.90
N ILE A 125 -6.70 -2.13 -11.85
CA ILE A 125 -6.79 -1.36 -10.60
C ILE A 125 -8.22 -1.38 -10.04
N ASN A 126 -9.22 -1.16 -10.89
CA ASN A 126 -10.61 -1.06 -10.46
C ASN A 126 -11.12 -2.38 -9.84
N ILE A 127 -10.77 -3.52 -10.44
CA ILE A 127 -11.16 -4.85 -9.96
C ILE A 127 -10.40 -5.22 -8.68
N SER A 128 -9.08 -5.02 -8.66
CA SER A 128 -8.24 -5.40 -7.51
C SER A 128 -8.61 -4.61 -6.25
N GLU A 129 -8.92 -3.32 -6.40
CA GLU A 129 -9.22 -2.44 -5.26
C GLU A 129 -10.73 -2.23 -5.02
N ARG A 130 -11.60 -2.86 -5.82
CA ARG A 130 -13.06 -2.74 -5.76
C ARG A 130 -13.54 -1.28 -5.71
N LYS A 131 -12.96 -0.42 -6.54
CA LYS A 131 -13.15 1.04 -6.49
C LYS A 131 -14.45 1.54 -7.14
N GLY A 132 -15.35 0.64 -7.52
CA GLY A 132 -16.67 1.00 -8.05
C GLY A 132 -16.63 1.82 -9.33
N GLY A 133 -15.54 1.77 -10.10
CA GLY A 133 -15.34 2.57 -11.31
C GLY A 133 -14.71 3.93 -11.10
N MET A 134 -14.06 4.20 -9.96
CA MET A 134 -13.31 5.43 -9.73
C MET A 134 -11.84 5.13 -9.44
N VAL A 135 -10.96 5.33 -10.43
CA VAL A 135 -9.54 4.97 -10.31
C VAL A 135 -8.69 6.22 -10.07
N PRO A 136 -7.81 6.23 -9.04
CA PRO A 136 -6.91 7.36 -8.81
C PRO A 136 -5.88 7.52 -9.94
N ILE A 137 -5.75 8.74 -10.46
CA ILE A 137 -4.75 9.10 -11.48
C ILE A 137 -3.33 8.78 -11.04
N PRO A 138 -2.89 9.07 -9.80
CA PRO A 138 -1.52 8.74 -9.37
C PRO A 138 -1.15 7.26 -9.52
N LYS A 139 -2.11 6.36 -9.25
CA LYS A 139 -1.90 4.91 -9.40
C LYS A 139 -1.94 4.48 -10.86
N LEU A 140 -2.89 5.02 -11.61
CA LEU A 140 -3.01 4.73 -13.04
C LEU A 140 -1.77 5.19 -13.80
N TRP A 141 -1.28 6.39 -13.48
CA TRP A 141 -0.02 6.93 -14.00
C TRP A 141 1.14 6.00 -13.70
N HIS A 142 1.28 5.50 -12.47
CA HIS A 142 2.37 4.59 -12.13
C HIS A 142 2.35 3.32 -13.00
N GLU A 143 1.19 2.74 -13.28
CA GLU A 143 1.09 1.57 -14.18
C GLU A 143 1.40 1.92 -15.65
N MET A 144 1.15 3.15 -16.09
CA MET A 144 1.46 3.62 -17.46
C MET A 144 2.94 4.00 -17.62
N ASP A 145 3.56 4.52 -16.57
CA ASP A 145 4.99 4.82 -16.48
C ASP A 145 5.83 3.54 -16.61
N LEU A 146 5.34 2.43 -16.04
CA LEU A 146 5.95 1.10 -16.23
C LEU A 146 5.90 0.61 -17.70
N GLU A 147 4.98 1.14 -18.51
CA GLU A 147 4.91 0.89 -19.96
C GLU A 147 5.77 1.87 -20.78
N ASN A 148 6.56 2.72 -20.10
CA ASN A 148 7.42 3.77 -20.67
C ASN A 148 6.66 4.85 -21.43
N ILE A 149 5.41 5.13 -21.04
CA ILE A 149 4.61 6.20 -21.63
C ILE A 149 4.99 7.51 -20.97
N SER A 150 5.24 8.55 -21.76
CA SER A 150 5.62 9.85 -21.22
C SER A 150 4.47 10.51 -20.46
N ARG A 151 4.81 11.32 -19.45
CA ARG A 151 3.80 12.02 -18.64
C ARG A 151 2.95 12.97 -19.50
N SER A 152 3.60 13.68 -20.42
CA SER A 152 2.92 14.59 -21.34
C SER A 152 1.91 13.87 -22.22
N GLN A 153 2.27 12.71 -22.79
CA GLN A 153 1.35 11.93 -23.61
C GLN A 153 0.17 11.41 -22.77
N PHE A 154 0.45 10.90 -21.57
CA PHE A 154 -0.59 10.41 -20.69
C PHE A 154 -1.62 11.50 -20.35
N GLU A 155 -1.17 12.71 -20.02
CA GLU A 155 -2.08 13.82 -19.71
C GLU A 155 -2.86 14.28 -20.95
N SER A 156 -2.19 14.46 -22.09
CA SER A 156 -2.87 14.91 -23.33
C SER A 156 -3.95 13.94 -23.76
N GLU A 157 -3.62 12.64 -23.82
CA GLU A 157 -4.55 11.59 -24.23
C GLU A 157 -5.72 11.45 -23.24
N LEU A 158 -5.50 11.63 -21.92
CA LEU A 158 -6.62 11.64 -20.97
C LEU A 158 -7.61 12.78 -21.24
N PHE A 159 -7.12 13.99 -21.59
CA PHE A 159 -8.01 15.09 -21.95
C PHE A 159 -8.72 14.87 -23.28
N ASP A 160 -8.05 14.26 -24.26
CA ASP A 160 -8.67 13.90 -25.53
C ASP A 160 -9.78 12.85 -25.31
N LEU A 161 -9.54 11.83 -24.49
CA LEU A 161 -10.56 10.83 -24.14
C LEU A 161 -11.73 11.42 -23.33
N GLU A 162 -11.49 12.43 -22.49
CA GLU A 162 -12.57 13.16 -21.81
C GLU A 162 -13.41 13.96 -22.82
N LYS A 163 -12.77 14.63 -23.78
CA LYS A 163 -13.44 15.39 -24.84
C LYS A 163 -14.29 14.48 -25.73
N GLU A 164 -13.81 13.28 -26.01
CA GLU A 164 -14.54 12.22 -26.71
C GLU A 164 -15.63 11.55 -25.86
N ARG A 165 -15.77 11.95 -24.59
CA ARG A 165 -16.74 11.42 -23.61
C ARG A 165 -16.57 9.93 -23.30
N ILE A 166 -15.39 9.38 -23.52
CA ILE A 166 -15.05 7.99 -23.19
C ILE A 166 -14.80 7.85 -21.68
N ILE A 167 -14.16 8.86 -21.09
CA ILE A 167 -13.89 8.94 -19.66
C ILE A 167 -14.41 10.26 -19.08
N GLU A 168 -14.46 10.32 -17.76
CA GLU A 168 -14.74 11.53 -16.99
C GLU A 168 -13.62 11.74 -15.98
N LEU A 169 -13.04 12.95 -15.95
CA LEU A 169 -11.99 13.33 -15.02
C LEU A 169 -12.59 14.07 -13.82
N GLN A 170 -12.45 13.48 -12.63
CA GLN A 170 -12.99 14.06 -11.40
C GLN A 170 -11.92 14.72 -10.53
N THR A 171 -12.30 15.85 -9.96
CA THR A 171 -11.48 16.63 -9.03
C THR A 171 -11.57 16.09 -7.62
N ALA A 172 -10.49 16.22 -6.86
CA ALA A 172 -10.52 15.92 -5.44
C ALA A 172 -11.33 16.98 -4.70
N SER A 173 -12.28 16.55 -3.85
CA SER A 173 -13.08 17.47 -3.02
C SER A 173 -12.22 18.29 -2.06
N ASP A 174 -11.15 17.67 -1.52
CA ASP A 174 -10.13 18.38 -0.73
C ASP A 174 -8.72 18.03 -1.25
N PRO A 175 -8.08 18.95 -2.00
CA PRO A 175 -6.74 18.76 -2.52
C PRO A 175 -5.65 18.56 -1.45
N LYS A 176 -5.87 19.01 -0.20
CA LYS A 176 -4.86 18.92 0.86
C LYS A 176 -4.70 17.51 1.43
N ILE A 177 -5.74 16.67 1.27
CA ILE A 177 -5.77 15.30 1.80
C ILE A 177 -5.14 14.31 0.79
N VAL A 178 -4.97 14.72 -0.47
CA VAL A 178 -4.39 13.87 -1.52
C VAL A 178 -2.89 13.67 -1.25
N ARG A 179 -2.50 12.42 -0.97
CA ARG A 179 -1.11 12.05 -0.64
C ARG A 179 -0.15 12.29 -1.80
N ASP A 180 -0.53 11.84 -3.00
CA ASP A 180 0.30 11.86 -4.20
C ASP A 180 -0.08 13.02 -5.12
N ARG A 181 -0.14 14.23 -4.55
CA ARG A 181 -0.60 15.45 -5.26
C ARG A 181 0.29 15.81 -6.45
N ASP A 182 1.56 15.47 -6.39
CA ASP A 182 2.58 15.63 -7.44
C ASP A 182 2.26 14.80 -8.70
N LYS A 183 1.54 13.69 -8.54
CA LYS A 183 1.17 12.77 -9.64
C LYS A 183 -0.26 12.98 -10.14
N SER A 184 -1.05 13.79 -9.44
CA SER A 184 -2.36 14.27 -9.91
C SER A 184 -2.18 15.31 -11.04
N ILE A 185 -3.27 15.69 -11.71
CA ILE A 185 -3.24 16.69 -12.79
C ILE A 185 -3.84 17.99 -12.27
N TYR A 186 -3.12 19.10 -12.40
CA TYR A 186 -3.65 20.42 -12.03
C TYR A 186 -4.26 21.11 -13.25
N HIS A 187 -5.54 21.46 -13.15
CA HIS A 187 -6.24 22.22 -14.19
C HIS A 187 -6.60 23.62 -13.65
N PRO A 188 -6.27 24.72 -14.36
CA PRO A 188 -6.47 26.08 -13.87
C PRO A 188 -7.90 26.40 -13.41
N SER A 189 -8.91 25.91 -14.14
CA SER A 189 -10.32 26.17 -13.81
C SER A 189 -11.00 25.12 -12.93
N ARG A 190 -10.48 23.88 -12.88
CA ARG A 190 -11.13 22.76 -12.16
C ARG A 190 -10.43 22.42 -10.84
N GLY A 191 -9.18 22.84 -10.67
CA GLY A 191 -8.34 22.48 -9.54
C GLY A 191 -7.62 21.14 -9.75
N LEU A 192 -7.44 20.38 -8.67
CA LEU A 192 -6.67 19.14 -8.67
C LEU A 192 -7.55 17.97 -9.15
N ILE A 193 -7.32 17.53 -10.38
CA ILE A 193 -7.93 16.33 -10.95
C ILE A 193 -7.19 15.11 -10.42
N ASN A 194 -7.92 14.18 -9.80
CA ASN A 194 -7.32 13.05 -9.11
C ASN A 194 -7.91 11.69 -9.47
N TYR A 195 -9.06 11.65 -10.13
CA TYR A 195 -9.73 10.39 -10.45
C TYR A 195 -10.16 10.33 -11.92
N VAL A 196 -10.12 9.13 -12.47
CA VAL A 196 -10.66 8.77 -13.79
C VAL A 196 -11.85 7.84 -13.57
N ILE A 197 -12.94 8.10 -14.29
CA ILE A 197 -14.12 7.24 -14.33
C ILE A 197 -14.39 6.86 -15.79
N TRP A 198 -14.48 5.57 -16.07
CA TRP A 198 -14.85 5.09 -17.40
C TRP A 198 -16.35 5.22 -17.64
N ARG A 199 -16.76 5.82 -18.75
CA ARG A 199 -18.18 5.90 -19.13
C ARG A 199 -18.62 4.59 -19.79
N LYS A 200 -19.81 4.11 -19.40
CA LYS A 200 -20.40 2.87 -19.93
C LYS A 200 -21.07 3.12 -21.27
#